data_AF-A0A1H6FGK4-F1
#
_entry.id   AF-A0A1H6FGK4-F1
#
_cell.length_a   1.000
_cell.length_b   1.000
_cell.length_c   1.000
_cell.angle_alpha   90.00
_cell.angle_beta   90.00
_cell.angle_gamma   90.00
#
_symmetry.space_group_name_H-M   'P 1'
#
loop_
_entity.id
_entity.type
_entity.pdbx_description
1 polymer ?
#
loop_
_entity_poly.entity_id
_entity_poly.type
_entity_poly.pdbx_seq_one_letter_code
_entity_poly.pdbx_strand_id
1 'polypeptide(L)'
;MLLSSLLPLRAISITLQFTENSKLPFYHQSIVNAWLRYLFELPDTAYENYLCIDTPETGCIDYRAKDYYRFTLIAIRGGETSLQHLLEKLQQLPHSVRHSKTKQPLRDNLRLHQACDLFTGKAIEHTTQLSVYDLPQLQAETNLWQYAQTC
;
A
#
# COMPACT_ATOMS: atom_id res chain seq x y z
N MET A 1 14.22 -19.31 12.59
CA MET A 1 13.60 -18.27 13.44
C MET A 1 13.52 -16.88 12.76
N LEU A 2 13.56 -16.78 11.42
CA LEU A 2 13.47 -15.51 10.70
C LEU A 2 12.02 -15.02 10.48
N LEU A 3 11.06 -15.95 10.39
CA LEU A 3 9.67 -15.64 10.07
C LEU A 3 8.94 -15.00 11.25
N SER A 4 9.22 -15.47 12.46
CA SER A 4 8.66 -14.94 13.71
C SER A 4 9.07 -13.49 13.99
N SER A 5 10.19 -13.02 13.45
CA SER A 5 10.62 -11.62 13.58
C SER A 5 9.89 -10.68 12.61
N LEU A 6 9.31 -11.18 11.52
CA LEU A 6 8.55 -10.37 10.56
C LEU A 6 7.07 -10.27 10.93
N LEU A 7 6.48 -11.36 11.42
CA LEU A 7 5.10 -11.39 11.88
C LEU A 7 4.93 -10.59 13.18
N PRO A 8 3.78 -9.96 13.45
CA PRO A 8 2.60 -9.96 12.60
C PRO A 8 2.73 -9.05 11.39
N LEU A 9 1.99 -9.36 10.32
CA LEU A 9 1.76 -8.45 9.22
C LEU A 9 0.44 -7.70 9.44
N ARG A 10 0.44 -6.45 8.99
CA ARG A 10 -0.76 -5.64 8.77
C ARG A 10 -0.70 -5.10 7.37
N ALA A 11 -1.78 -5.23 6.60
CA ALA A 11 -1.76 -4.84 5.21
C ALA A 11 -3.02 -4.07 4.81
N ILE A 12 -2.82 -3.03 4.00
CA ILE A 12 -3.86 -2.15 3.49
C ILE A 12 -3.86 -2.23 1.97
N SER A 13 -5.02 -2.47 1.38
CA SER A 13 -5.27 -2.16 -0.03
C SER A 13 -5.71 -0.70 -0.16
N ILE A 14 -4.89 0.10 -0.84
CA ILE A 14 -5.15 1.51 -1.11
C ILE A 14 -5.70 1.64 -2.53
N THR A 15 -6.84 2.30 -2.67
CA THR A 15 -7.38 2.73 -3.97
C THR A 15 -7.37 4.25 -4.04
N LEU A 16 -6.60 4.79 -4.97
CA LEU A 16 -6.55 6.19 -5.33
C LEU A 16 -7.45 6.44 -6.54
N GLN A 17 -7.89 7.69 -6.70
CA GLN A 17 -8.51 8.16 -7.92
C GLN A 17 -7.71 9.31 -8.51
N PHE A 18 -7.46 9.25 -9.81
CA PHE A 18 -6.86 10.35 -10.55
C PHE A 18 -7.87 11.50 -10.72
N THR A 19 -7.45 12.72 -10.42
CA THR A 19 -8.25 13.94 -10.67
C THR A 19 -7.97 14.54 -12.04
N GLU A 20 -6.84 14.18 -12.65
CA GLU A 20 -6.39 14.60 -13.98
C GLU A 20 -5.81 13.40 -14.74
N ASN A 21 -5.66 13.54 -16.06
CA ASN A 21 -4.97 12.53 -16.87
C ASN A 21 -3.52 12.35 -16.40
N SER A 22 -3.06 11.11 -16.38
CA SER A 22 -1.70 10.74 -16.02
C SER A 22 -1.22 9.53 -16.80
N LYS A 23 0.09 9.39 -16.91
CA LYS A 23 0.72 8.25 -17.57
C LYS A 23 1.81 7.66 -16.68
N LEU A 24 1.57 6.47 -16.16
CA LEU A 24 2.58 5.71 -15.41
C LEU A 24 3.55 5.02 -16.39
N PRO A 25 4.79 4.73 -15.97
CA PRO A 25 5.64 3.81 -16.72
C PRO A 25 5.08 2.38 -16.63
N PHE A 26 5.52 1.52 -17.55
CA PHE A 26 5.13 0.11 -17.57
C PHE A 26 5.42 -0.59 -16.24
N TYR A 27 6.62 -0.40 -15.69
CA TYR A 27 6.97 -0.80 -14.32
C TYR A 27 6.88 0.41 -13.39
N HIS A 28 5.76 0.55 -12.69
CA HIS A 28 5.50 1.72 -11.84
C HIS A 28 5.69 1.48 -10.34
N GLN A 29 6.02 0.27 -9.89
CA GLN A 29 6.33 0.00 -8.48
C GLN A 29 7.41 0.95 -7.94
N SER A 30 8.49 1.17 -8.69
CA SER A 30 9.59 2.06 -8.30
C SER A 30 9.13 3.52 -8.14
N ILE A 31 8.29 4.02 -9.04
CA ILE A 31 7.75 5.38 -8.97
C ILE A 31 6.77 5.52 -7.79
N VAL A 32 5.92 4.52 -7.58
CA VAL A 32 4.99 4.50 -6.44
C VAL A 32 5.78 4.48 -5.13
N ASN A 33 6.84 3.66 -5.04
CA ASN A 33 7.71 3.61 -3.88
C ASN A 33 8.38 4.97 -3.60
N ALA A 34 8.94 5.61 -4.63
CA ALA A 34 9.55 6.92 -4.51
C ALA A 34 8.55 8.00 -4.07
N TRP A 35 7.33 7.95 -4.61
CA TRP A 35 6.26 8.86 -4.25
C TRP A 35 5.78 8.67 -2.80
N LEU A 36 5.64 7.42 -2.34
CA LEU A 36 5.29 7.12 -0.96
C LEU A 36 6.39 7.54 0.02
N ARG A 37 7.66 7.29 -0.30
CA ARG A 37 8.80 7.79 0.48
C ARG A 37 8.78 9.31 0.61
N TYR A 38 8.47 9.99 -0.49
CA TYR A 38 8.33 11.44 -0.48
C TYR A 38 7.19 11.92 0.42
N LEU A 39 6.02 11.26 0.36
CA LEU A 39 4.89 11.55 1.26
C LEU A 39 5.20 11.28 2.73
N PHE A 40 6.05 10.29 3.01
CA PHE A 40 6.31 9.79 4.35
C PHE A 40 7.06 10.80 5.23
N GLU A 41 7.83 11.74 4.65
CA GLU A 41 8.51 12.86 5.35
C GLU A 41 9.33 12.50 6.60
N LEU A 42 9.62 11.21 6.83
CA LEU A 42 10.35 10.65 7.97
C LEU A 42 11.69 10.04 7.53
N PRO A 43 12.62 9.72 8.45
CA PRO A 43 13.92 9.16 8.11
C PRO A 43 13.79 7.88 7.26
N ASP A 44 14.58 7.77 6.19
CA ASP A 44 14.52 6.69 5.21
C ASP A 44 14.54 5.28 5.82
N THR A 45 15.24 5.10 6.95
CA THR A 45 15.38 3.80 7.62
C THR A 45 14.08 3.25 8.22
N ALA A 46 13.11 4.09 8.56
CA ALA A 46 11.84 3.62 9.13
C ALA A 46 10.88 3.08 8.06
N TYR A 47 11.02 3.56 6.82
CA TYR A 47 10.21 3.10 5.70
C TYR A 47 10.75 1.77 5.16
N GLU A 48 12.05 1.73 4.81
CA GLU A 48 12.64 0.57 4.12
C GLU A 48 12.70 -0.69 4.97
N ASN A 49 12.86 -0.55 6.29
CA ASN A 49 13.00 -1.70 7.18
C ASN A 49 11.67 -2.32 7.57
N TYR A 50 10.56 -1.58 7.48
CA TYR A 50 9.30 -1.98 8.09
C TYR A 50 8.09 -1.99 7.15
N LEU A 51 8.19 -1.33 6.00
CA LEU A 51 7.13 -1.26 5.01
C LEU A 51 7.55 -1.92 3.70
N CYS A 52 6.62 -2.66 3.13
CA CYS A 52 6.70 -3.19 1.77
C CYS A 52 5.51 -2.68 0.97
N ILE A 53 5.73 -2.53 -0.34
CA ILE A 53 4.67 -2.15 -1.27
C ILE A 53 4.54 -3.22 -2.34
N ASP A 54 3.30 -3.40 -2.79
CA ASP A 54 2.99 -4.21 -3.96
C ASP A 54 2.07 -3.43 -4.89
N THR A 55 2.39 -3.42 -6.17
CA THR A 55 1.59 -2.74 -7.20
C THR A 55 1.15 -3.78 -8.22
N PRO A 56 -0.17 -3.91 -8.50
CA PRO A 56 -0.66 -4.94 -9.39
C PRO A 56 -0.15 -4.70 -10.82
N GLU A 57 0.44 -5.73 -11.42
CA GLU A 57 0.92 -5.70 -12.80
C GLU A 57 -0.25 -5.82 -13.80
N THR A 58 -1.01 -4.74 -13.94
CA THR A 58 -2.18 -4.71 -14.84
C THR A 58 -1.84 -4.40 -16.30
N GLY A 59 -0.61 -3.92 -16.57
CA GLY A 59 -0.23 -3.36 -17.86
C GLY A 59 -0.89 -2.01 -18.19
N CYS A 60 -1.78 -1.51 -17.34
CA CYS A 60 -2.44 -0.23 -17.52
C CYS A 60 -1.50 0.92 -17.17
N ILE A 61 -1.18 1.75 -18.16
CA ILE A 61 -0.26 2.88 -18.01
C ILE A 61 -0.92 4.24 -18.27
N ASP A 62 -2.00 4.29 -19.04
CA ASP A 62 -2.70 5.53 -19.38
C ASP A 62 -3.96 5.65 -18.50
N TYR A 63 -3.94 6.62 -17.58
CA TYR A 63 -5.04 6.89 -16.65
C TYR A 63 -5.71 8.22 -17.00
N ARG A 64 -7.03 8.22 -17.05
CA ARG A 64 -7.86 9.41 -17.24
C ARG A 64 -8.32 9.95 -15.90
N ALA A 65 -8.76 11.20 -15.89
CA ALA A 65 -9.50 11.73 -14.75
C ALA A 65 -10.66 10.79 -14.38
N LYS A 66 -10.80 10.52 -13.08
CA LYS A 66 -11.72 9.58 -12.42
C LYS A 66 -11.33 8.10 -12.49
N ASP A 67 -10.27 7.72 -13.21
CA ASP A 67 -9.78 6.34 -13.16
C ASP A 67 -9.16 6.03 -11.79
N TYR A 68 -9.22 4.75 -11.43
CA TYR A 68 -8.73 4.24 -10.16
C TYR A 68 -7.37 3.57 -10.31
N TYR A 69 -6.53 3.77 -9.32
CA TYR A 69 -5.24 3.12 -9.19
C TYR A 69 -5.16 2.44 -7.83
N ARG A 70 -4.75 1.17 -7.81
CA ARG A 70 -4.69 0.37 -6.59
C ARG A 70 -3.26 -0.10 -6.34
N PHE A 71 -2.87 -0.11 -5.08
CA PHE A 71 -1.64 -0.74 -4.60
C PHE A 71 -1.83 -1.19 -3.16
N THR A 72 -0.87 -1.95 -2.65
CA THR A 72 -0.90 -2.51 -1.30
C THR A 72 0.26 -1.94 -0.49
N LEU A 73 -0.02 -1.63 0.77
CA LEU A 73 0.96 -1.30 1.80
C LEU A 73 0.97 -2.43 2.82
N ILE A 74 2.15 -2.98 3.13
CA ILE A 74 2.32 -4.06 4.08
C ILE A 74 3.31 -3.58 5.14
N ALA A 75 2.89 -3.60 6.39
CA ALA A 75 3.78 -3.42 7.53
C ALA A 75 4.14 -4.78 8.13
N ILE A 76 5.43 -4.99 8.35
CA ILE A 76 5.92 -6.04 9.24
C ILE A 76 5.92 -5.54 10.68
N ARG A 77 6.22 -6.42 11.64
CA ARG A 77 6.35 -6.08 13.06
C ARG A 77 7.18 -4.81 13.28
N GLY A 78 6.59 -3.82 13.94
CA GLY A 78 7.24 -2.53 14.24
C GLY A 78 6.95 -1.42 13.22
N GLY A 79 6.33 -1.76 12.07
CA GLY A 79 5.95 -0.81 11.02
C GLY A 79 4.59 -0.15 11.20
N GLU A 80 3.86 -0.44 12.29
CA GLU A 80 2.47 -0.01 12.47
C GLU A 80 2.33 1.52 12.52
N THR A 81 3.24 2.19 13.22
CA THR A 81 3.28 3.66 13.28
C THR A 81 3.56 4.27 11.90
N SER A 82 4.50 3.68 11.16
CA SER A 82 4.83 4.09 9.79
C SER A 82 3.63 3.91 8.86
N LEU A 83 2.92 2.78 8.96
CA LEU A 83 1.73 2.49 8.18
C LEU A 83 0.60 3.50 8.47
N GLN A 84 0.37 3.81 9.75
CA GLN A 84 -0.64 4.79 10.17
C GLN A 84 -0.30 6.18 9.64
N HIS A 85 0.96 6.60 9.79
CA HIS A 85 1.40 7.90 9.28
C HIS A 85 1.20 8.04 7.77
N LEU A 86 1.56 7.00 7.01
CA LEU A 86 1.38 7.00 5.56
C LEU A 86 -0.11 7.02 5.17
N LEU A 87 -0.96 6.29 5.89
CA LEU A 87 -2.41 6.34 5.68
C LEU A 87 -2.97 7.74 5.91
N GLU A 88 -2.55 8.43 6.98
CA GLU A 88 -2.96 9.82 7.26
C GLU A 88 -2.53 10.78 6.15
N LYS A 89 -1.31 10.63 5.64
CA LYS A 89 -0.83 11.42 4.49
C LYS A 89 -1.64 11.15 3.24
N LEU A 90 -2.02 9.89 2.99
CA LEU A 90 -2.88 9.53 1.85
C LEU A 90 -4.30 10.09 2.00
N GLN A 91 -4.87 10.09 3.20
CA GLN A 91 -6.19 10.68 3.50
C GLN A 91 -6.22 12.20 3.26
N GLN A 92 -5.08 12.87 3.34
CA GLN A 92 -4.94 14.31 3.10
C GLN A 92 -4.71 14.67 1.62
N LEU A 93 -4.68 13.70 0.71
CA LEU A 93 -4.52 13.97 -0.72
C LEU A 93 -5.67 14.84 -1.26
N PRO A 94 -5.41 15.80 -2.16
CA PRO A 94 -4.11 16.07 -2.79
C PRO A 94 -3.14 16.95 -1.97
N HIS A 95 -3.60 17.55 -0.88
CA HIS A 95 -2.87 18.58 -0.14
C HIS A 95 -1.58 18.11 0.55
N SER A 96 -1.44 16.81 0.80
CA SER A 96 -0.23 16.22 1.38
C SER A 96 0.94 16.13 0.39
N VAL A 97 0.70 16.28 -0.91
CA VAL A 97 1.78 16.30 -1.91
C VAL A 97 2.25 17.75 -2.11
N ARG A 98 3.54 18.02 -1.86
CA ARG A 98 4.09 19.38 -1.98
C ARG A 98 4.56 19.75 -3.40
N HIS A 99 4.51 18.82 -4.36
CA HIS A 99 4.91 19.06 -5.75
C HIS A 99 3.73 18.95 -6.72
N SER A 100 3.63 19.94 -7.62
CA SER A 100 2.62 19.99 -8.70
C SER A 100 3.26 19.91 -10.09
N LYS A 101 4.52 19.47 -10.19
CA LYS A 101 5.23 19.42 -11.48
C LYS A 101 4.52 18.43 -12.40
N THR A 102 3.95 18.95 -13.49
CA THR A 102 3.17 18.19 -14.49
C THR A 102 3.90 17.00 -15.12
N LYS A 103 5.23 16.97 -15.06
CA LYS A 103 6.06 15.87 -15.56
C LYS A 103 6.09 14.63 -14.66
N GLN A 104 5.60 14.73 -13.42
CA GLN A 104 5.50 13.59 -12.50
C GLN A 104 4.10 12.96 -12.58
N PRO A 105 4.01 11.62 -12.73
CA PRO A 105 2.71 10.97 -12.92
C PRO A 105 1.88 10.89 -11.63
N LEU A 106 2.56 10.79 -10.48
CA LEU A 106 1.97 10.85 -9.14
C LEU A 106 2.35 12.19 -8.51
N ARG A 107 1.37 13.09 -8.44
CA ARG A 107 1.50 14.46 -7.90
C ARG A 107 0.23 14.82 -7.13
N ASP A 108 -0.10 16.10 -7.03
CA ASP A 108 -1.38 16.63 -6.52
C ASP A 108 -2.61 16.28 -7.39
N ASN A 109 -2.47 15.37 -8.36
CA ASN A 109 -3.52 14.88 -9.25
C ASN A 109 -4.21 13.60 -8.74
N LEU A 110 -4.16 13.36 -7.43
CA LEU A 110 -4.66 12.14 -6.79
C LEU A 110 -5.53 12.50 -5.58
N ARG A 111 -6.53 11.66 -5.32
CA ARG A 111 -7.26 11.65 -4.05
C ARG A 111 -7.40 10.21 -3.55
N LEU A 112 -7.43 10.02 -2.23
CA LEU A 112 -7.77 8.72 -1.67
C LEU A 112 -9.25 8.44 -1.97
N HIS A 113 -9.51 7.32 -2.64
CA HIS A 113 -10.88 6.84 -2.86
C HIS A 113 -11.30 5.89 -1.75
N GLN A 114 -10.43 4.95 -1.39
CA GLN A 114 -10.73 3.94 -0.37
C GLN A 114 -9.44 3.34 0.21
N ALA A 115 -9.49 3.02 1.50
CA ALA A 115 -8.53 2.12 2.15
C ALA A 115 -9.30 0.91 2.70
N CYS A 116 -8.79 -0.29 2.46
CA CYS A 116 -9.36 -1.53 2.98
C CYS A 116 -8.29 -2.38 3.65
N ASP A 117 -8.67 -3.13 4.67
CA ASP A 117 -7.90 -4.26 5.15
C ASP A 117 -7.69 -5.27 4.00
N LEU A 118 -6.43 -5.61 3.71
CA LEU A 118 -6.10 -6.53 2.61
C LEU A 118 -6.66 -7.93 2.84
N PHE A 119 -6.64 -8.43 4.07
CA PHE A 119 -7.00 -9.81 4.39
C PHE A 119 -8.50 -10.01 4.52
N THR A 120 -9.24 -8.98 4.97
CA THR A 120 -10.70 -9.09 5.17
C THR A 120 -11.53 -8.33 4.14
N GLY A 121 -10.91 -7.43 3.36
CA GLY A 121 -11.59 -6.56 2.41
C GLY A 121 -12.46 -5.46 3.05
N LYS A 122 -12.46 -5.35 4.39
CA LYS A 122 -13.26 -4.34 5.09
C LYS A 122 -12.65 -2.96 4.93
N ALA A 123 -13.49 -1.96 4.70
CA ALA A 123 -13.06 -0.57 4.66
C ALA A 123 -12.49 -0.16 6.03
N ILE A 124 -11.44 0.67 6.01
CA ILE A 124 -10.79 1.20 7.20
C ILE A 124 -10.56 2.70 7.08
N GLU A 125 -10.56 3.36 8.23
CA GLU A 125 -10.14 4.74 8.43
C GLU A 125 -8.85 4.83 9.25
N HIS A 126 -8.62 3.84 10.13
CA HIS A 126 -7.43 3.76 10.99
C HIS A 126 -6.81 2.36 10.95
N THR A 127 -5.49 2.29 11.07
CA THR A 127 -4.75 1.01 11.10
C THR A 127 -5.11 0.11 12.29
N THR A 128 -5.71 0.66 13.35
CA THR A 128 -6.24 -0.12 14.48
C THR A 128 -7.39 -1.05 14.07
N GLN A 129 -8.06 -0.78 12.94
CA GLN A 129 -9.13 -1.62 12.39
C GLN A 129 -8.60 -2.78 11.55
N LEU A 130 -7.30 -2.80 11.24
CA LEU A 130 -6.69 -3.87 10.46
C LEU A 130 -6.71 -5.18 11.24
N SER A 131 -7.06 -6.25 10.54
CA SER A 131 -6.74 -7.59 10.97
C SER A 131 -5.23 -7.79 11.04
N VAL A 132 -4.86 -8.77 11.85
CA VAL A 132 -3.49 -9.18 12.08
C VAL A 132 -3.31 -10.48 11.32
N TYR A 133 -2.21 -10.61 10.59
CA TYR A 133 -1.75 -11.87 10.02
C TYR A 133 -0.51 -12.35 10.77
N ASP A 134 -0.65 -13.41 11.56
CA ASP A 134 0.30 -13.94 12.51
C ASP A 134 0.63 -15.42 12.24
N LEU A 135 1.36 -16.06 13.17
CA LEU A 135 1.78 -17.45 13.03
C LEU A 135 0.59 -18.42 12.93
N PRO A 136 -0.41 -18.38 13.83
CA PRO A 136 -1.64 -19.15 13.68
C PRO A 136 -2.29 -19.05 12.30
N GLN A 137 -2.44 -17.85 11.75
CA GLN A 137 -3.08 -17.67 10.44
C GLN A 137 -2.24 -18.21 9.31
N LEU A 138 -0.92 -17.98 9.34
CA LEU A 138 0.00 -18.57 8.37
C LEU A 138 -0.04 -20.10 8.40
N GLN A 139 -0.08 -20.69 9.59
CA GLN A 139 -0.13 -22.14 9.74
C GLN A 139 -1.45 -22.72 9.22
N ALA A 140 -2.58 -22.04 9.49
CA ALA A 140 -3.87 -22.42 8.94
C ALA A 140 -3.86 -22.38 7.41
N GLU A 141 -3.32 -21.32 6.81
CA GLU A 141 -3.20 -21.19 5.35
C GLU A 141 -2.27 -22.25 4.76
N THR A 142 -1.11 -22.48 5.36
CA THR A 142 -0.16 -23.52 4.91
C THR A 142 -0.80 -24.91 4.88
N ASN A 143 -1.58 -25.24 5.92
CA ASN A 143 -2.29 -26.52 5.98
C ASN A 143 -3.31 -26.64 4.84
N LEU A 144 -4.09 -25.58 4.55
CA LEU A 144 -5.05 -25.59 3.44
C LEU A 144 -4.39 -25.91 2.10
N TRP A 145 -3.24 -25.31 1.81
CA TRP A 145 -2.50 -25.54 0.56
C TRP A 145 -1.94 -26.97 0.47
N GLN A 146 -1.51 -27.56 1.59
CA GLN A 146 -1.06 -28.97 1.61
C GLN A 146 -2.19 -29.94 1.26
N TYR A 147 -3.41 -29.70 1.76
CA TYR A 147 -4.57 -30.50 1.41
C TYR A 147 -5.03 -30.29 -0.04
N ALA A 148 -4.91 -29.07 -0.57
CA ALA A 148 -5.26 -28.77 -1.97
C ALA A 148 -4.34 -29.46 -3.00
N GLN A 149 -3.09 -29.75 -2.64
CA GLN A 149 -2.13 -30.46 -3.50
C GLN A 149 -2.30 -31.98 -3.51
N THR A 150 -3.07 -32.53 -2.57
CA THR A 150 -3.31 -33.98 -2.44
C THR A 150 -4.65 -34.43 -3.04
N CYS A 151 -5.43 -33.50 -3.59
CA CYS A 151 -6.63 -33.76 -4.38
C CYS A 151 -6.31 -33.65 -5.89
#